data_AF-A0A9N9E722-F1
#
_entry.id   AF-A0A9N9E722-F1
#
_cell.length_a   1.000
_cell.length_b   1.000
_cell.length_c   1.000
_cell.angle_alpha   90.00
_cell.angle_beta   90.00
_cell.angle_gamma   90.00
#
_symmetry.space_group_name_H-M   'P 1'
#
loop_
_entity.id
_entity.type
_entity.pdbx_description
1 polymer ?
#
loop_
_entity_poly.entity_id
_entity_poly.type
_entity_poly.pdbx_seq_one_letter_code
_entity_poly.pdbx_strand_id
1 'polypeptide(L)'
;MSKYKVTIVLQGELIQNLHFGPYAKYWWISRPTHNDLTYTFLYLIRLGMKTITTVNQRDFIITVVQNNFEPSSSEAITSIYQQAFSTKTRLDGLLVMGYDDSEIYKMLLSDIYFHPYTFKIGNLNVIIFEIGKLNNPDWNYAGKGYQSSFVYNFRKTRTIFFQEFNNNNAIVRIYQNFQEIRIFHDTNPNSVWSKIGILVQFTGSMLFGLEHERTNRRVCLGFDISQGSDIELAIEGIRRISVAHLKPERTKDKTSEWPCDGDYAGYIRARAIPNIGEWNNFLPAKLEKLKKKEIQKPHLQVTQHSTPKSPWFIPLLHKSVVISHHSTADYLQELSEEK
;
A
#
# COMPACT_ATOMS: atom_id res chain seq x y z
N MET A 1 -12.83 10.63 -17.83
CA MET A 1 -13.69 11.74 -17.35
C MET A 1 -14.74 11.14 -16.45
N SER A 2 -15.06 11.79 -15.33
CA SER A 2 -16.09 11.32 -14.40
C SER A 2 -17.47 11.36 -15.06
N LYS A 3 -18.32 10.39 -14.72
CA LYS A 3 -19.66 10.25 -15.31
C LYS A 3 -20.60 11.37 -14.83
N TYR A 4 -20.41 11.82 -13.59
CA TYR A 4 -21.19 12.88 -12.97
C TYR A 4 -20.26 14.01 -12.55
N LYS A 5 -20.73 15.25 -12.67
CA LYS A 5 -20.05 16.41 -12.08
C LYS A 5 -20.42 16.44 -10.60
N VAL A 6 -19.43 16.16 -9.74
CA VAL A 6 -19.62 16.10 -8.29
C VAL A 6 -18.74 17.11 -7.60
N THR A 7 -19.25 17.74 -6.55
CA THR A 7 -18.51 18.66 -5.70
C THR A 7 -18.68 18.23 -4.24
N ILE A 8 -17.59 18.03 -3.52
CA ILE A 8 -17.66 17.81 -2.07
C ILE A 8 -17.89 19.16 -1.39
N VAL A 9 -18.94 19.21 -0.56
CA VAL A 9 -19.29 20.36 0.29
C VAL A 9 -18.70 20.18 1.69
N LEU A 10 -18.68 18.95 2.18
CA LEU A 10 -18.12 18.60 3.48
C LEU A 10 -17.38 17.27 3.36
N GLN A 11 -16.09 17.25 3.74
CA GLN A 11 -15.27 16.05 3.67
C GLN A 11 -15.78 14.94 4.60
N GLY A 12 -16.36 15.31 5.75
CA GLY A 12 -16.77 14.37 6.79
C GLY A 12 -15.62 13.94 7.69
N GLU A 13 -15.95 13.11 8.68
CA GLU A 13 -15.07 12.73 9.78
C GLU A 13 -14.51 11.31 9.63
N LEU A 14 -13.25 11.16 10.01
CA LEU A 14 -12.58 9.88 10.18
C LEU A 14 -12.71 9.42 11.64
N ILE A 15 -13.57 8.44 11.87
CA ILE A 15 -13.84 7.86 13.20
C ILE A 15 -13.11 6.53 13.33
N GLN A 16 -12.19 6.41 14.29
CA GLN A 16 -11.32 5.23 14.44
C GLN A 16 -12.10 3.91 14.48
N ASN A 17 -13.13 3.82 15.33
CA ASN A 17 -13.93 2.60 15.50
C ASN A 17 -14.71 2.19 14.24
N LEU A 18 -15.12 3.16 13.42
CA LEU A 18 -15.86 2.90 12.18
C LEU A 18 -14.92 2.50 11.06
N HIS A 19 -13.80 3.20 10.90
CA HIS A 19 -12.94 3.05 9.72
C HIS A 19 -11.78 2.07 9.91
N PHE A 20 -11.42 1.75 11.15
CA PHE A 20 -10.33 0.81 11.47
C PHE A 20 -10.75 -0.27 12.50
N GLY A 21 -12.06 -0.37 12.79
CA GLY A 21 -12.61 -1.42 13.64
C GLY A 21 -13.02 -2.69 12.88
N PRO A 22 -13.65 -3.66 13.56
CA PRO A 22 -14.12 -4.91 12.97
C PRO A 22 -15.06 -4.75 11.78
N TYR A 23 -15.80 -3.65 11.75
CA TYR A 23 -16.78 -3.32 10.71
C TYR A 23 -16.23 -2.34 9.66
N ALA A 24 -14.94 -2.02 9.70
CA ALA A 24 -14.27 -1.12 8.77
C ALA A 24 -14.50 -1.46 7.31
N LYS A 25 -14.62 -2.74 6.95
CA LYS A 25 -14.88 -3.17 5.58
C LYS A 25 -16.11 -2.50 4.93
N TYR A 26 -17.07 -2.01 5.72
CA TYR A 26 -18.27 -1.33 5.22
C TYR A 26 -18.04 0.16 4.94
N TRP A 27 -16.94 0.71 5.44
CA TRP A 27 -16.53 2.11 5.26
C TRP A 27 -15.41 2.26 4.24
N TRP A 28 -14.98 1.15 3.61
CA TRP A 28 -13.94 1.08 2.61
C TRP A 28 -14.45 0.33 1.37
N ILE A 29 -14.50 0.99 0.22
CA ILE A 29 -15.09 0.44 -1.01
C ILE A 29 -14.02 0.17 -2.08
N SER A 30 -14.14 -0.95 -2.79
CA SER A 30 -13.29 -1.24 -3.95
C SER A 30 -13.82 -0.52 -5.19
N ARG A 31 -12.97 0.17 -5.95
CA ARG A 31 -13.35 0.62 -7.30
C ARG A 31 -13.37 -0.58 -8.27
N PRO A 32 -14.37 -0.68 -9.18
CA PRO A 32 -14.40 -1.71 -10.22
C PRO A 32 -13.39 -1.49 -11.37
N THR A 33 -12.68 -0.36 -11.41
CA THR A 33 -11.99 0.10 -12.62
C THR A 33 -10.58 -0.44 -12.83
N HIS A 34 -10.08 -1.32 -11.95
CA HIS A 34 -8.76 -1.93 -12.08
C HIS A 34 -8.88 -3.45 -12.11
N ASN A 35 -9.09 -3.99 -13.32
CA ASN A 35 -9.38 -5.42 -13.54
C ASN A 35 -8.16 -6.34 -13.53
N ASP A 36 -6.97 -5.86 -13.14
CA ASP A 36 -5.76 -6.67 -13.28
C ASP A 36 -4.65 -6.29 -12.27
N LEU A 37 -5.01 -6.22 -10.99
CA LEU A 37 -4.03 -5.98 -9.93
C LEU A 37 -4.01 -7.14 -8.94
N THR A 38 -2.80 -7.50 -8.51
CA THR A 38 -2.55 -8.45 -7.40
C THR A 38 -3.22 -8.01 -6.09
N TYR A 39 -3.56 -6.72 -5.96
CA TYR A 39 -4.32 -6.12 -4.86
C TYR A 39 -5.10 -4.89 -5.34
N THR A 40 -6.18 -4.51 -4.65
CA THR A 40 -7.01 -3.35 -4.96
C THR A 40 -7.00 -2.37 -3.79
N PHE A 41 -6.69 -1.11 -4.05
CA PHE A 41 -6.84 -0.04 -3.08
C PHE A 41 -8.32 0.26 -2.80
N LEU A 42 -8.64 0.51 -1.54
CA LEU A 42 -9.99 0.83 -1.10
C LEU A 42 -10.18 2.34 -0.95
N TYR A 43 -11.39 2.82 -1.22
CA TYR A 43 -11.77 4.22 -1.12
C TYR A 43 -12.50 4.43 0.20
N LEU A 44 -12.14 5.50 0.89
CA LEU A 44 -12.73 5.83 2.18
C LEU A 44 -14.14 6.43 2.00
N ILE A 45 -15.09 5.97 2.81
CA ILE A 45 -16.35 6.63 3.07
C ILE A 45 -16.22 7.32 4.43
N ARG A 46 -16.43 8.63 4.52
CA ARG A 46 -16.36 9.40 5.78
C ARG A 46 -17.75 9.66 6.33
N LEU A 47 -17.90 9.57 7.66
CA LEU A 47 -19.17 9.90 8.31
C LEU A 47 -19.46 11.40 8.16
N GLY A 48 -20.69 11.77 7.80
CA GLY A 48 -21.07 13.17 7.62
C GLY A 48 -20.57 13.80 6.32
N MET A 49 -19.90 13.04 5.44
CA MET A 49 -19.49 13.52 4.12
C MET A 49 -20.72 14.04 3.34
N LYS A 50 -20.58 15.21 2.70
CA LYS A 50 -21.63 15.80 1.86
C LYS A 50 -21.12 16.09 0.46
N THR A 51 -21.83 15.60 -0.54
CA THR A 51 -21.56 15.88 -1.95
C THR A 51 -22.78 16.52 -2.62
N ILE A 52 -22.51 17.41 -3.58
CA ILE A 52 -23.50 17.93 -4.52
C ILE A 52 -23.21 17.31 -5.87
N THR A 53 -24.27 16.86 -6.54
CA THR A 53 -24.21 16.31 -7.90
C THR A 53 -25.46 16.71 -8.66
N THR A 54 -25.30 16.96 -9.96
CA THR A 54 -26.43 17.25 -10.85
C THR A 54 -26.78 15.99 -11.63
N VAL A 55 -28.00 15.47 -11.43
CA VAL A 55 -28.53 14.33 -12.18
C VAL A 55 -29.86 14.74 -12.80
N ASN A 56 -30.00 14.52 -14.11
CA ASN A 56 -31.20 14.89 -14.86
C ASN A 56 -31.61 16.37 -14.63
N GLN A 57 -30.64 17.27 -14.73
CA GLN A 57 -30.81 18.74 -14.57
C GLN A 57 -31.35 19.17 -13.19
N ARG A 58 -31.29 18.31 -12.17
CA ARG A 58 -31.58 18.68 -10.79
C ARG A 58 -30.38 18.43 -9.91
N ASP A 59 -30.18 19.33 -8.97
CA ASP A 59 -29.11 19.22 -7.98
C ASP A 59 -29.57 18.38 -6.80
N PHE A 60 -28.72 17.44 -6.40
CA PHE A 60 -28.93 16.57 -5.25
C PHE A 60 -27.78 16.78 -4.27
N ILE A 61 -28.14 16.91 -2.97
CA ILE A 61 -27.19 16.82 -1.87
C ILE A 61 -27.26 15.39 -1.31
N ILE A 62 -26.12 14.71 -1.28
CA ILE A 62 -25.99 13.38 -0.68
C ILE A 62 -25.20 13.54 0.60
N THR A 63 -25.73 13.02 1.71
CA THR A 63 -25.06 13.03 3.01
C THR A 63 -24.82 11.59 3.46
N VAL A 64 -23.59 11.28 3.84
CA VAL A 64 -23.25 10.00 4.46
C VAL A 64 -23.66 10.04 5.93
N VAL A 65 -24.55 9.14 6.32
CA VAL A 65 -25.02 9.00 7.71
C VAL A 65 -24.79 7.57 8.18
N GLN A 66 -24.56 7.41 9.47
CA GLN A 66 -24.55 6.10 10.10
C GLN A 66 -25.98 5.71 10.41
N ASN A 67 -26.50 4.65 9.78
CA ASN A 67 -27.83 4.13 10.07
C ASN A 67 -27.80 2.61 10.19
N ASN A 68 -28.70 2.03 10.98
CA ASN A 68 -28.71 0.59 11.29
C ASN A 68 -29.35 -0.27 10.18
N PHE A 69 -29.81 0.33 9.08
CA PHE A 69 -30.51 -0.33 7.99
C PHE A 69 -29.80 -0.11 6.65
N GLU A 70 -29.51 -1.22 5.95
CA GLU A 70 -28.82 -1.29 4.66
C GLU A 70 -29.82 -1.25 3.50
N PRO A 71 -29.96 -0.10 2.83
CA PRO A 71 -29.83 -0.13 1.38
C PRO A 71 -28.42 0.26 1.01
N SER A 72 -27.85 -0.41 0.01
CA SER A 72 -26.59 0.04 -0.58
C SER A 72 -26.70 1.49 -1.05
N SER A 73 -25.59 2.21 -1.18
CA SER A 73 -25.57 3.56 -1.75
C SER A 73 -26.33 3.65 -3.08
N SER A 74 -26.12 2.66 -3.96
CA SER A 74 -26.81 2.55 -5.25
C SER A 74 -28.31 2.35 -5.10
N GLU A 75 -28.75 1.55 -4.13
CA GLU A 75 -30.18 1.30 -3.88
C GLU A 75 -30.88 2.53 -3.31
N ALA A 76 -30.27 3.20 -2.33
CA ALA A 76 -30.80 4.43 -1.74
C ALA A 76 -30.94 5.54 -2.80
N ILE A 77 -29.88 5.78 -3.58
CA ILE A 77 -29.87 6.81 -4.63
C ILE A 77 -30.84 6.46 -5.75
N THR A 78 -30.87 5.18 -6.18
CA THR A 78 -31.81 4.72 -7.21
C THR A 78 -33.26 4.92 -6.76
N SER A 79 -33.60 4.54 -5.53
CA SER A 79 -34.98 4.68 -5.01
C SER A 79 -35.43 6.14 -5.02
N ILE A 80 -34.60 7.05 -4.51
CA ILE A 80 -34.92 8.49 -4.49
C ILE A 80 -35.07 9.04 -5.92
N TYR A 81 -34.16 8.64 -6.83
CA TYR A 81 -34.21 9.07 -8.23
C TYR A 81 -35.49 8.58 -8.93
N GLN A 82 -35.85 7.31 -8.75
CA GLN A 82 -37.06 6.73 -9.33
C GLN A 82 -38.32 7.43 -8.82
N GLN A 83 -38.37 7.73 -7.52
CA GLN A 83 -39.48 8.46 -6.93
C GLN A 83 -39.58 9.91 -7.44
N ALA A 84 -38.45 10.62 -7.53
CA ALA A 84 -38.42 12.02 -7.96
C ALA A 84 -38.78 12.23 -9.43
N PHE A 85 -38.45 11.26 -10.30
CA PHE A 85 -38.62 11.38 -11.75
C PHE A 85 -39.63 10.40 -12.34
N SER A 86 -40.27 9.56 -11.53
CA SER A 86 -41.19 8.51 -11.99
C SER A 86 -40.58 7.60 -13.07
N THR A 87 -39.33 7.19 -12.86
CA THR A 87 -38.59 6.33 -13.80
C THR A 87 -38.24 4.97 -13.18
N LYS A 88 -37.74 4.04 -14.01
CA LYS A 88 -37.15 2.76 -13.55
C LYS A 88 -35.62 2.74 -13.64
N THR A 89 -34.99 3.89 -13.88
CA THR A 89 -33.55 3.99 -14.06
C THR A 89 -32.83 3.58 -12.78
N ARG A 90 -31.74 2.83 -12.92
CA ARG A 90 -30.85 2.47 -11.82
C ARG A 90 -29.58 3.30 -11.91
N LEU A 91 -29.14 3.83 -10.78
CA LEU A 91 -27.94 4.63 -10.67
C LEU A 91 -26.88 3.88 -9.86
N ASP A 92 -25.62 4.04 -10.26
CA ASP A 92 -24.48 3.62 -9.44
C ASP A 92 -24.23 4.69 -8.40
N GLY A 93 -24.51 4.38 -7.14
CA GLY A 93 -24.43 5.33 -6.05
C GLY A 93 -23.01 5.84 -5.82
N LEU A 94 -21.99 5.03 -6.09
CA LEU A 94 -20.60 5.44 -5.93
C LEU A 94 -20.20 6.47 -7.00
N LEU A 95 -20.58 6.24 -8.25
CA LEU A 95 -20.36 7.21 -9.32
C LEU A 95 -21.11 8.51 -9.06
N VAL A 96 -22.37 8.43 -8.61
CA VAL A 96 -23.18 9.62 -8.30
C VAL A 96 -22.56 10.41 -7.13
N MET A 97 -21.93 9.74 -6.17
CA MET A 97 -21.16 10.37 -5.09
C MET A 97 -19.77 10.87 -5.51
N GLY A 98 -19.36 10.69 -6.77
CA GLY A 98 -18.09 11.20 -7.30
C GLY A 98 -16.90 10.31 -6.98
N TYR A 99 -17.13 9.05 -6.61
CA TYR A 99 -16.04 8.12 -6.33
C TYR A 99 -15.27 7.69 -7.57
N ASP A 100 -15.56 8.16 -8.78
CA ASP A 100 -14.74 8.02 -9.99
C ASP A 100 -13.80 9.21 -10.24
N ASP A 101 -14.04 10.34 -9.56
CA ASP A 101 -13.25 11.55 -9.65
C ASP A 101 -11.92 11.41 -8.88
N SER A 102 -10.81 11.83 -9.50
CA SER A 102 -9.47 11.70 -8.91
C SER A 102 -9.17 12.78 -7.86
N GLU A 103 -9.75 13.97 -7.98
CA GLU A 103 -9.54 15.06 -7.03
C GLU A 103 -10.32 14.82 -5.75
N ILE A 104 -11.57 14.34 -5.88
CA ILE A 104 -12.35 13.85 -4.73
C ILE A 104 -11.60 12.75 -3.99
N TYR A 105 -11.05 11.78 -4.74
CA TYR A 105 -10.25 10.72 -4.15
C TYR A 105 -9.06 11.24 -3.36
N LYS A 106 -8.23 12.11 -3.97
CA LYS A 106 -7.07 12.70 -3.28
C LYS A 106 -7.47 13.43 -2.01
N MET A 107 -8.57 14.19 -2.06
CA MET A 107 -9.03 14.95 -0.91
C MET A 107 -9.45 14.04 0.25
N LEU A 108 -10.18 12.95 -0.03
CA LEU A 108 -10.62 11.98 0.97
C LEU A 108 -9.46 11.24 1.64
N LEU A 109 -8.28 11.19 1.04
CA LEU A 109 -7.09 10.53 1.56
C LEU A 109 -6.09 11.45 2.26
N SER A 110 -6.32 12.76 2.25
CA SER A 110 -5.30 13.76 2.61
C SER A 110 -4.74 13.64 4.04
N ASP A 111 -5.56 13.16 4.97
CA ASP A 111 -5.29 12.94 6.40
C ASP A 111 -5.23 11.45 6.79
N ILE A 112 -5.07 10.55 5.81
CA ILE A 112 -4.95 9.11 6.06
C ILE A 112 -3.49 8.69 6.05
N TYR A 113 -3.02 8.19 7.19
CA TYR A 113 -1.65 7.69 7.33
C TYR A 113 -1.41 6.37 6.56
N PHE A 114 -2.38 5.47 6.59
CA PHE A 114 -2.29 4.18 5.90
C PHE A 114 -3.48 3.98 4.97
N HIS A 115 -3.19 3.77 3.68
CA HIS A 115 -4.21 3.47 2.67
C HIS A 115 -4.53 1.95 2.67
N PRO A 116 -5.75 1.52 3.06
CA PRO A 116 -6.17 0.13 3.06
C PRO A 116 -6.34 -0.48 1.68
N TYR A 117 -5.97 -1.75 1.57
CA TYR A 117 -6.09 -2.49 0.33
C TYR A 117 -6.58 -3.89 0.60
N THR A 118 -7.13 -4.49 -0.44
CA THR A 118 -7.66 -5.85 -0.43
C THR A 118 -6.99 -6.71 -1.48
N PHE A 119 -6.89 -8.01 -1.24
CA PHE A 119 -6.39 -8.98 -2.22
C PHE A 119 -7.04 -10.34 -1.96
N LYS A 120 -6.91 -11.25 -2.94
CA LYS A 120 -7.51 -12.57 -2.86
C LYS A 120 -6.55 -13.61 -2.31
N ILE A 121 -7.07 -14.47 -1.43
CA ILE A 121 -6.44 -15.73 -1.01
C ILE A 121 -7.46 -16.83 -1.28
N GLY A 122 -7.28 -17.54 -2.40
CA GLY A 122 -8.35 -18.40 -2.94
C GLY A 122 -9.63 -17.59 -3.16
N ASN A 123 -10.70 -17.95 -2.45
CA ASN A 123 -12.00 -17.27 -2.51
C ASN A 123 -12.20 -16.20 -1.41
N LEU A 124 -11.20 -15.97 -0.57
CA LEU A 124 -11.26 -14.98 0.51
C LEU A 124 -10.76 -13.63 0.00
N ASN A 125 -11.53 -12.56 0.21
CA ASN A 125 -11.06 -11.20 0.05
C ASN A 125 -10.53 -10.72 1.40
N VAL A 126 -9.20 -10.71 1.55
CA VAL A 126 -8.53 -10.19 2.73
C VAL A 126 -8.33 -8.69 2.58
N ILE A 127 -8.60 -7.93 3.63
CA ILE A 127 -8.43 -6.48 3.70
C ILE A 127 -7.39 -6.17 4.78
N ILE A 128 -6.42 -5.33 4.45
CA ILE A 128 -5.44 -4.80 5.40
C ILE A 128 -5.81 -3.35 5.72
N PHE A 129 -6.07 -3.05 6.99
CA PHE A 129 -6.49 -1.72 7.45
C PHE A 129 -5.35 -0.90 8.06
N GLU A 130 -4.47 -1.55 8.79
CA GLU A 130 -3.33 -0.91 9.45
C GLU A 130 -2.14 -1.88 9.47
N ILE A 131 -0.93 -1.30 9.51
CA ILE A 131 0.31 -2.04 9.65
C ILE A 131 0.97 -1.66 10.97
N GLY A 132 1.05 -2.63 11.87
CA GLY A 132 1.83 -2.55 13.10
C GLY A 132 3.13 -3.32 12.95
N LYS A 133 4.17 -2.84 13.63
CA LYS A 133 5.54 -3.38 13.58
C LYS A 133 5.90 -4.08 14.89
N LEU A 134 6.62 -5.19 14.77
CA LEU A 134 7.44 -5.76 15.83
C LEU A 134 8.68 -6.36 15.18
N ASN A 135 9.85 -6.25 15.80
CA ASN A 135 11.07 -6.92 15.32
C ASN A 135 11.00 -8.44 15.60
N ASN A 136 9.96 -9.11 15.11
CA ASN A 136 9.73 -10.53 15.26
C ASN A 136 9.59 -11.20 13.87
N PRO A 137 10.64 -11.88 13.39
CA PRO A 137 10.61 -12.57 12.09
C PRO A 137 9.50 -13.63 11.98
N ASP A 138 9.14 -14.29 13.09
CA ASP A 138 8.10 -15.34 13.10
C ASP A 138 6.72 -14.79 12.72
N TRP A 139 6.52 -13.48 12.84
CA TRP A 139 5.29 -12.79 12.47
C TRP A 139 5.45 -11.98 11.18
N ASN A 140 6.47 -12.28 10.37
CA ASN A 140 6.85 -11.45 9.21
C ASN A 140 7.00 -9.96 9.61
N TYR A 141 7.55 -9.70 10.79
CA TYR A 141 7.76 -8.37 11.39
C TYR A 141 6.47 -7.61 11.74
N ALA A 142 5.30 -8.24 11.62
CA ALA A 142 4.05 -7.62 12.04
C ALA A 142 3.99 -7.54 13.56
N GLY A 143 3.25 -6.57 14.08
CA GLY A 143 3.16 -6.33 15.51
C GLY A 143 1.96 -5.49 15.89
N LYS A 144 1.97 -5.00 17.13
CA LYS A 144 0.90 -4.15 17.67
C LYS A 144 0.55 -3.01 16.71
N GLY A 145 -0.74 -2.85 16.42
CA GLY A 145 -1.26 -1.91 15.41
C GLY A 145 -1.49 -2.52 14.03
N TYR A 146 -1.15 -3.80 13.83
CA TYR A 146 -1.53 -4.51 12.60
C TYR A 146 -2.99 -4.94 12.68
N GLN A 147 -3.73 -4.69 11.61
CA GLN A 147 -5.15 -5.04 11.52
C GLN A 147 -5.50 -5.54 10.12
N SER A 148 -6.10 -6.72 10.05
CA SER A 148 -6.68 -7.25 8.81
C SER A 148 -8.04 -7.91 9.06
N SER A 149 -8.82 -8.08 8.00
CA SER A 149 -10.06 -8.84 8.10
C SER A 149 -10.44 -9.53 6.81
N PHE A 150 -11.31 -10.53 6.93
CA PHE A 150 -12.03 -11.07 5.79
C PHE A 150 -13.40 -11.61 6.22
N VAL A 151 -14.24 -11.89 5.23
CA VAL A 151 -15.57 -12.46 5.42
C VAL A 151 -15.56 -13.91 5.00
N TYR A 152 -16.08 -14.78 5.86
CA TYR A 152 -16.25 -16.19 5.56
C TYR A 152 -17.53 -16.73 6.20
N ASN A 153 -18.12 -17.75 5.58
CA ASN A 153 -19.31 -18.39 6.13
C ASN A 153 -18.90 -19.39 7.22
N PHE A 154 -19.08 -19.00 8.47
CA PHE A 154 -18.84 -19.86 9.62
C PHE A 154 -20.17 -20.35 10.19
N ARG A 155 -20.36 -21.67 10.27
CA ARG A 155 -21.62 -22.29 10.73
C ARG A 155 -22.85 -21.81 9.95
N LYS A 156 -22.72 -21.67 8.63
CA LYS A 156 -23.76 -21.16 7.70
C LYS A 156 -24.15 -19.68 7.91
N THR A 157 -23.41 -18.93 8.71
CA THR A 157 -23.63 -17.50 8.94
C THR A 157 -22.48 -16.69 8.38
N ARG A 158 -22.81 -15.60 7.66
CA ARG A 158 -21.81 -14.64 7.16
C ARG A 158 -21.09 -14.01 8.35
N THR A 159 -19.80 -14.26 8.45
CA THR A 159 -19.01 -13.95 9.65
C THR A 159 -17.79 -13.12 9.27
N ILE A 160 -17.45 -12.14 10.11
CA ILE A 160 -16.22 -11.36 9.96
C ILE A 160 -15.15 -11.97 10.88
N PHE A 161 -13.98 -12.24 10.30
CA PHE A 161 -12.77 -12.58 11.04
C PHE A 161 -11.90 -11.34 11.04
N PHE A 162 -11.78 -10.69 12.19
CA PHE A 162 -10.90 -9.55 12.41
C PHE A 162 -9.63 -10.05 13.09
N GLN A 163 -8.48 -9.68 12.54
CA GLN A 163 -7.18 -10.22 12.91
C GLN A 163 -6.28 -9.08 13.32
N GLU A 164 -5.65 -9.22 14.48
CA GLU A 164 -4.76 -8.20 15.03
C GLU A 164 -3.59 -8.86 15.78
N PHE A 165 -2.58 -8.06 16.07
CA PHE A 165 -1.50 -8.46 16.96
C PHE A 165 -1.50 -7.59 18.20
N ASN A 166 -1.25 -8.21 19.35
CA ASN A 166 -0.76 -7.50 20.53
C ASN A 166 0.76 -7.73 20.66
N ASN A 167 1.36 -7.34 21.80
CA ASN A 167 2.81 -7.47 21.97
C ASN A 167 3.33 -8.92 21.83
N ASN A 168 2.52 -9.93 22.22
CA ASN A 168 2.99 -11.31 22.39
C ASN A 168 2.13 -12.35 21.66
N ASN A 169 0.96 -11.98 21.17
CA ASN A 169 -0.02 -12.90 20.60
C ASN A 169 -0.60 -12.37 19.28
N ALA A 170 -0.84 -13.31 18.36
CA ALA A 170 -1.78 -13.15 17.26
C ALA A 170 -3.20 -13.39 17.78
N ILE A 171 -4.14 -12.53 17.41
CA ILE A 171 -5.53 -12.55 17.87
C ILE A 171 -6.46 -12.62 16.66
N VAL A 172 -7.48 -13.48 16.73
CA VAL A 172 -8.58 -13.53 15.77
C VAL A 172 -9.89 -13.36 16.53
N ARG A 173 -10.58 -12.26 16.26
CA ARG A 173 -11.91 -11.95 16.78
C ARG A 173 -12.96 -12.28 15.73
N ILE A 174 -14.00 -12.98 16.14
CA ILE A 174 -15.06 -13.46 15.26
C ILE A 174 -16.33 -12.66 15.56
N TYR A 175 -16.89 -12.05 14.52
CA TYR A 175 -18.09 -11.23 14.63
C TYR A 175 -19.24 -11.73 13.75
N GLN A 176 -20.43 -11.79 14.34
CA GLN A 176 -21.70 -12.10 13.66
C GLN A 176 -22.76 -11.10 14.12
N ASN A 177 -23.64 -10.65 13.21
CA ASN A 177 -24.75 -9.75 13.53
C ASN A 177 -24.36 -8.53 14.39
N PHE A 178 -23.25 -7.87 14.04
CA PHE A 178 -22.73 -6.72 14.78
C PHE A 178 -22.27 -7.00 16.23
N GLN A 179 -22.05 -8.26 16.60
CA GLN A 179 -21.59 -8.69 17.92
C GLN A 179 -20.33 -9.56 17.84
N GLU A 180 -19.43 -9.41 18.81
CA GLU A 180 -18.28 -10.30 19.00
C GLU A 180 -18.76 -11.60 19.63
N ILE A 181 -18.58 -12.72 18.93
CA ILE A 181 -19.05 -14.02 19.40
C ILE A 181 -17.95 -14.88 20.01
N ARG A 182 -16.69 -14.70 19.56
CA ARG A 182 -15.53 -15.45 20.04
C ARG A 182 -14.24 -14.68 19.80
N ILE A 183 -13.25 -14.95 20.65
CA ILE A 183 -11.88 -14.52 20.49
C ILE A 183 -10.98 -15.75 20.58
N PHE A 184 -10.07 -15.89 19.63
CA PHE A 184 -8.97 -16.83 19.66
C PHE A 184 -7.66 -16.06 19.74
N HIS A 185 -6.70 -16.55 20.51
CA HIS A 185 -5.36 -16.00 20.53
C HIS A 185 -4.32 -17.09 20.75
N ASP A 186 -3.13 -16.86 20.20
CA ASP A 186 -1.96 -17.71 20.39
C ASP A 186 -0.68 -16.92 20.11
N THR A 187 0.46 -17.54 20.35
CA THR A 187 1.81 -16.98 20.17
C THR A 187 2.14 -16.60 18.73
N ASN A 188 1.44 -17.12 17.73
CA ASN A 188 1.66 -16.79 16.31
C ASN A 188 0.41 -17.07 15.44
N PRO A 189 0.36 -16.54 14.20
CA PRO A 189 -0.76 -16.71 13.28
C PRO A 189 -1.13 -18.17 12.98
N ASN A 190 -0.14 -19.06 12.83
CA ASN A 190 -0.40 -20.46 12.48
C ASN A 190 -1.04 -21.20 13.66
N SER A 191 -0.56 -20.98 14.88
CA SER A 191 -1.12 -21.60 16.07
C SER A 191 -2.54 -21.14 16.36
N VAL A 192 -2.85 -19.84 16.20
CA VAL A 192 -4.23 -19.35 16.41
C VAL A 192 -5.19 -19.91 15.35
N TRP A 193 -4.79 -20.00 14.09
CA TRP A 193 -5.64 -20.59 13.04
C TRP A 193 -5.78 -22.11 13.16
N SER A 194 -4.75 -22.81 13.63
CA SER A 194 -4.83 -24.23 13.99
C SER A 194 -5.87 -24.48 15.08
N LYS A 195 -5.93 -23.62 16.13
CA LYS A 195 -6.96 -23.67 17.18
C LYS A 195 -8.38 -23.44 16.65
N ILE A 196 -8.56 -22.60 15.64
CA ILE A 196 -9.88 -22.34 15.03
C ILE A 196 -10.35 -23.57 14.24
N GLY A 197 -9.42 -24.29 13.58
CA GLY A 197 -9.70 -25.58 12.93
C GLY A 197 -10.50 -25.50 11.63
N ILE A 198 -10.57 -24.32 11.00
CA ILE A 198 -11.18 -24.10 9.69
C ILE A 198 -10.15 -23.51 8.74
N LEU A 199 -10.45 -23.50 7.43
CA LEU A 199 -9.55 -22.94 6.41
C LEU A 199 -8.14 -23.57 6.45
N VAL A 200 -8.06 -24.84 6.85
CA VAL A 200 -6.80 -25.59 7.08
C VAL A 200 -5.93 -25.74 5.84
N GLN A 201 -6.47 -25.45 4.65
CA GLN A 201 -5.70 -25.38 3.41
C GLN A 201 -4.78 -24.16 3.32
N PHE A 202 -4.95 -23.17 4.19
CA PHE A 202 -4.12 -21.97 4.25
C PHE A 202 -3.32 -21.92 5.55
N THR A 203 -2.10 -21.40 5.49
CA THR A 203 -1.35 -21.08 6.70
C THR A 203 -2.00 -19.91 7.42
N GLY A 204 -1.80 -19.80 8.73
CA GLY A 204 -2.27 -18.63 9.48
C GLY A 204 -1.59 -17.35 9.01
N SER A 205 -0.32 -17.41 8.63
CA SER A 205 0.41 -16.27 8.05
C SER A 205 -0.18 -15.81 6.70
N MET A 206 -0.63 -16.75 5.85
CA MET A 206 -1.43 -16.43 4.66
C MET A 206 -2.73 -15.73 5.04
N LEU A 207 -3.52 -16.31 5.95
CA LEU A 207 -4.83 -15.76 6.35
C LEU A 207 -4.74 -14.37 6.98
N PHE A 208 -3.70 -14.10 7.77
CA PHE A 208 -3.42 -12.75 8.25
C PHE A 208 -3.12 -11.80 7.10
N GLY A 209 -2.54 -12.30 6.00
CA GLY A 209 -2.19 -11.54 4.81
C GLY A 209 -0.72 -11.14 4.75
N LEU A 210 0.12 -11.76 5.57
CA LEU A 210 1.51 -11.38 5.80
C LEU A 210 2.46 -11.87 4.69
N GLU A 211 2.08 -12.93 4.00
CA GLU A 211 2.85 -13.48 2.88
C GLU A 211 2.61 -12.73 1.56
N HIS A 212 1.61 -11.85 1.52
CA HIS A 212 1.37 -11.01 0.35
C HIS A 212 2.50 -9.99 0.20
N GLU A 213 3.09 -9.89 -1.00
CA GLU A 213 4.29 -9.08 -1.28
C GLU A 213 4.17 -7.65 -0.75
N ARG A 214 3.02 -7.00 -0.96
CA ARG A 214 2.79 -5.63 -0.50
C ARG A 214 2.74 -5.52 1.02
N THR A 215 2.12 -6.50 1.68
CA THR A 215 2.02 -6.52 3.14
C THR A 215 3.39 -6.75 3.72
N ASN A 216 4.06 -7.81 3.29
CA ASN A 216 5.42 -8.15 3.72
C ASN A 216 6.35 -6.95 3.54
N ARG A 217 6.38 -6.36 2.33
CA ARG A 217 7.18 -5.18 2.04
C ARG A 217 6.86 -4.01 2.97
N ARG A 218 5.60 -3.70 3.24
CA ARG A 218 5.25 -2.57 4.13
C ARG A 218 5.59 -2.82 5.60
N VAL A 219 5.45 -4.06 6.05
CA VAL A 219 5.76 -4.45 7.42
C VAL A 219 7.29 -4.45 7.62
N CYS A 220 8.06 -4.98 6.66
CA CYS A 220 9.52 -4.99 6.67
C CYS A 220 10.14 -3.59 6.49
N LEU A 221 9.55 -2.73 5.65
CA LEU A 221 10.09 -1.41 5.30
C LEU A 221 9.76 -0.28 6.29
N GLY A 222 8.94 -0.53 7.32
CA GLY A 222 8.29 0.47 8.17
C GLY A 222 8.90 1.87 8.09
N PHE A 223 8.14 2.84 7.56
CA PHE A 223 8.47 4.18 7.02
C PHE A 223 9.70 5.00 7.49
N ASP A 224 10.46 4.60 8.52
CA ASP A 224 11.74 5.18 8.90
C ASP A 224 12.91 4.26 8.52
N ILE A 225 13.63 4.64 7.45
CA ILE A 225 15.00 4.16 7.22
C ILE A 225 15.90 4.99 8.14
N SER A 226 16.14 4.49 9.35
CA SER A 226 16.90 5.22 10.37
C SER A 226 18.38 4.86 10.35
N GLN A 227 18.73 3.62 9.97
CA GLN A 227 20.08 3.07 9.91
C GLN A 227 20.26 2.18 8.68
N GLY A 228 21.51 1.91 8.29
CA GLY A 228 21.83 1.08 7.12
C GLY A 228 21.31 -0.36 7.19
N SER A 229 21.15 -0.92 8.38
CA SER A 229 20.55 -2.25 8.60
C SER A 229 19.06 -2.31 8.28
N ASP A 230 18.35 -1.18 8.40
CA ASP A 230 16.93 -1.09 8.04
C ASP A 230 16.77 -1.26 6.53
N ILE A 231 17.77 -0.84 5.74
CA ILE A 231 17.85 -1.03 4.28
C ILE A 231 18.11 -2.50 3.93
N GLU A 232 18.85 -3.25 4.75
CA GLU A 232 19.11 -4.67 4.52
C GLU A 232 17.88 -5.54 4.84
N LEU A 233 17.19 -5.27 5.95
CA LEU A 233 15.91 -5.93 6.29
C LEU A 233 14.80 -5.60 5.29
N ALA A 234 14.76 -4.35 4.84
CA ALA A 234 13.85 -3.82 3.83
C ALA A 234 13.81 -4.61 2.51
N ILE A 235 14.95 -5.15 2.12
CA ILE A 235 15.18 -5.78 0.82
C ILE A 235 15.37 -7.29 0.93
N GLU A 236 15.50 -7.84 2.15
CA GLU A 236 15.80 -9.26 2.40
C GLU A 236 14.75 -10.21 1.79
N GLY A 237 13.51 -9.73 1.64
CA GLY A 237 12.39 -10.44 1.01
C GLY A 237 12.13 -10.08 -0.46
N ILE A 238 12.79 -9.05 -1.00
CA ILE A 238 12.66 -8.67 -2.42
C ILE A 238 13.47 -9.68 -3.24
N ARG A 239 12.80 -10.76 -3.66
CA ARG A 239 13.37 -11.74 -4.59
C ARG A 239 13.93 -11.00 -5.80
N ARG A 240 15.21 -11.28 -6.16
CA ARG A 240 15.97 -10.79 -7.34
C ARG A 240 16.98 -9.64 -7.13
N ILE A 241 17.25 -9.15 -5.91
CA ILE A 241 18.25 -8.08 -5.69
C ILE A 241 19.33 -8.53 -4.70
N SER A 242 20.60 -8.26 -5.04
CA SER A 242 21.76 -8.38 -4.15
C SER A 242 22.25 -6.97 -3.80
N VAL A 243 22.50 -6.70 -2.52
CA VAL A 243 22.90 -5.36 -2.06
C VAL A 243 24.15 -5.46 -1.20
N ALA A 244 25.00 -4.45 -1.33
CA ALA A 244 26.17 -4.24 -0.49
C ALA A 244 26.00 -2.93 0.28
N HIS A 245 26.35 -2.94 1.56
CA HIS A 245 26.35 -1.75 2.40
C HIS A 245 27.57 -0.89 2.04
N LEU A 246 27.31 0.33 1.62
CA LEU A 246 28.34 1.34 1.38
C LEU A 246 28.38 2.27 2.58
N LYS A 247 29.41 2.14 3.42
CA LYS A 247 29.63 3.08 4.53
C LYS A 247 30.70 4.08 4.11
N PRO A 248 30.33 5.32 3.71
CA PRO A 248 31.32 6.36 3.50
C PRO A 248 31.86 6.80 4.86
N GLU A 249 33.18 6.84 5.00
CA GLU A 249 33.84 7.37 6.20
C GLU A 249 33.71 8.90 6.19
N ARG A 250 32.56 9.42 6.66
CA ARG A 250 32.31 10.86 6.79
C ARG A 250 32.69 11.32 8.19
N THR A 251 33.66 12.23 8.27
CA THR A 251 33.85 13.03 9.48
C THR A 251 32.65 13.99 9.59
N LYS A 252 32.06 14.07 10.80
CA LYS A 252 30.78 14.72 11.13
C LYS A 252 30.46 15.94 10.25
N ASP A 253 29.28 15.87 9.62
CA ASP A 253 28.79 16.74 8.55
C ASP A 253 28.87 18.24 8.88
N LYS A 254 29.42 19.02 7.96
CA LYS A 254 29.35 20.49 7.96
C LYS A 254 28.21 20.95 7.05
N THR A 255 27.44 21.95 7.50
CA THR A 255 26.42 22.60 6.67
C THR A 255 27.04 23.83 6.00
N SER A 256 26.86 23.98 4.68
CA SER A 256 27.39 25.12 3.92
C SER A 256 26.31 25.82 3.09
N GLU A 257 26.38 27.15 3.01
CA GLU A 257 25.50 28.00 2.19
C GLU A 257 26.33 29.00 1.35
N TRP A 258 25.77 29.41 0.22
CA TRP A 258 26.39 30.29 -0.77
C TRP A 258 25.44 31.46 -1.09
N PRO A 259 25.52 32.57 -0.34
CA PRO A 259 24.67 33.73 -0.57
C PRO A 259 25.06 34.46 -1.86
N CYS A 260 24.06 34.71 -2.72
CA CYS A 260 24.27 35.45 -3.96
C CYS A 260 24.11 36.97 -3.79
N ASP A 261 23.43 37.42 -2.74
CA ASP A 261 23.10 38.83 -2.47
C ASP A 261 23.32 39.22 -0.99
N GLY A 262 23.50 40.51 -0.71
CA GLY A 262 23.72 41.07 0.63
C GLY A 262 25.20 41.17 1.05
N ASP A 263 25.46 41.52 2.32
CA ASP A 263 26.81 41.81 2.85
C ASP A 263 27.81 40.62 2.77
N TYR A 264 27.28 39.41 2.57
CA TYR A 264 28.05 38.18 2.42
C TYR A 264 28.00 37.60 1.00
N ALA A 265 27.54 38.39 0.02
CA ALA A 265 27.58 38.00 -1.38
C ALA A 265 29.01 37.66 -1.81
N GLY A 266 29.20 36.47 -2.37
CA GLY A 266 30.51 35.95 -2.79
C GLY A 266 31.33 35.24 -1.71
N TYR A 267 30.79 35.06 -0.49
CA TYR A 267 31.41 34.22 0.54
C TYR A 267 30.83 32.80 0.54
N ILE A 268 31.66 31.80 0.84
CA ILE A 268 31.14 30.49 1.29
C ILE A 268 31.00 30.56 2.80
N ARG A 269 29.82 30.25 3.33
CA ARG A 269 29.60 30.23 4.78
C ARG A 269 29.39 28.79 5.22
N ALA A 270 30.10 28.35 6.26
CA ALA A 270 29.91 27.01 6.80
C ALA A 270 29.92 27.00 8.33
N ARG A 271 29.17 26.07 8.91
CA ARG A 271 29.14 25.80 10.34
C ARG A 271 29.10 24.30 10.63
N ALA A 272 29.52 23.95 11.84
CA ALA A 272 29.67 22.56 12.25
C ALA A 272 28.32 21.85 12.47
N ILE A 273 27.25 22.59 12.80
CA ILE A 273 25.93 22.02 13.10
C ILE A 273 24.83 22.94 12.52
N PRO A 274 23.76 22.40 11.90
CA PRO A 274 22.62 23.20 11.50
C PRO A 274 22.02 23.95 12.71
N ASN A 275 21.79 25.25 12.53
CA ASN A 275 21.14 26.18 13.47
C ASN A 275 21.85 26.42 14.82
N ILE A 276 23.12 26.01 14.97
CA ILE A 276 23.89 26.18 16.21
C ILE A 276 25.32 26.69 15.90
N GLY A 277 25.76 27.72 16.62
CA GLY A 277 27.11 28.31 16.54
C GLY A 277 27.27 29.39 15.46
N GLU A 278 28.40 30.11 15.52
CA GLU A 278 28.73 31.17 14.55
C GLU A 278 29.13 30.62 13.18
N TRP A 279 28.86 31.42 12.15
CA TRP A 279 29.23 31.12 10.78
C TRP A 279 30.70 31.41 10.51
N ASN A 280 31.41 30.43 9.97
CA ASN A 280 32.74 30.67 9.43
C ASN A 280 32.60 31.14 7.97
N ASN A 281 33.13 32.34 7.70
CA ASN A 281 33.05 32.96 6.39
C ASN A 281 34.37 32.78 5.63
N PHE A 282 34.30 32.14 4.46
CA PHE A 282 35.44 31.87 3.59
C PHE A 282 35.41 32.78 2.37
N LEU A 283 36.39 33.69 2.28
CA LEU A 283 36.58 34.51 1.08
C LEU A 283 37.10 33.66 -0.09
N PRO A 284 36.75 34.02 -1.34
CA PRO A 284 37.31 33.41 -2.55
C PRO A 284 38.86 33.36 -2.58
N ALA A 285 39.53 34.41 -2.07
CA ALA A 285 41.00 34.46 -1.98
C ALA A 285 41.60 33.40 -1.03
N LYS A 286 40.84 32.93 -0.03
CA LYS A 286 41.25 31.81 0.85
C LYS A 286 41.03 30.44 0.19
N LEU A 287 40.10 30.33 -0.77
CA LEU A 287 39.81 29.11 -1.51
C LEU A 287 40.85 28.82 -2.61
N GLU A 288 41.46 29.86 -3.19
CA GLU A 288 42.61 29.72 -4.10
C GLU A 288 43.78 28.94 -3.45
N LYS A 289 43.91 29.00 -2.12
CA LYS A 289 44.89 28.19 -1.37
C LYS A 289 44.50 26.70 -1.26
N LEU A 290 43.23 26.34 -1.40
CA LEU A 290 42.74 24.95 -1.37
C LEU A 290 42.93 24.23 -2.70
N LYS A 291 42.89 24.94 -3.84
CA LYS A 291 43.21 24.36 -5.16
C LYS A 291 44.62 23.77 -5.24
N LYS A 292 45.54 24.24 -4.38
CA LYS A 292 46.92 23.74 -4.28
C LYS A 292 47.08 22.52 -3.36
N LYS A 293 46.00 22.06 -2.71
CA LYS A 293 46.03 20.95 -1.76
C LYS A 293 45.29 19.76 -2.37
N GLU A 294 45.96 18.62 -2.46
CA GLU A 294 45.35 17.39 -2.98
C GLU A 294 44.18 16.96 -2.06
N ILE A 295 42.98 16.86 -2.62
CA ILE A 295 41.78 16.45 -1.89
C ILE A 295 41.75 14.93 -1.85
N GLN A 296 42.02 14.35 -0.69
CA GLN A 296 41.88 12.90 -0.53
C GLN A 296 40.41 12.50 -0.57
N LYS A 297 40.06 11.63 -1.52
CA LYS A 297 38.73 11.01 -1.58
C LYS A 297 38.55 10.12 -0.34
N PRO A 298 37.38 10.15 0.33
CA PRO A 298 37.13 9.25 1.45
C PRO A 298 37.22 7.80 0.98
N HIS A 299 37.90 6.96 1.75
CA HIS A 299 37.93 5.53 1.50
C HIS A 299 36.51 4.96 1.65
N LEU A 300 36.01 4.29 0.62
CA LEU A 300 34.76 3.52 0.71
C LEU A 300 35.06 2.17 1.34
N GLN A 301 34.38 1.86 2.44
CA GLN A 301 34.24 0.48 2.89
C GLN A 301 32.99 -0.11 2.25
N VAL A 302 33.19 -1.12 1.41
CA VAL A 302 32.14 -1.88 0.73
C VAL A 302 32.08 -3.25 1.39
N THR A 303 30.93 -3.63 1.94
CA THR A 303 30.73 -4.99 2.45
C THR A 303 30.53 -6.00 1.31
N GLN A 304 30.67 -7.28 1.58
CA GLN A 304 30.28 -8.31 0.61
C GLN A 304 28.77 -8.26 0.34
N HIS A 305 28.39 -8.57 -0.88
CA HIS A 305 27.01 -8.52 -1.35
C HIS A 305 26.20 -9.70 -0.79
N SER A 306 24.93 -9.47 -0.45
CA SER A 306 24.05 -10.54 0.03
C SER A 306 23.77 -11.58 -1.06
N THR A 307 23.72 -12.86 -0.70
CA THR A 307 23.38 -13.94 -1.64
C THR A 307 21.86 -13.99 -1.87
N PRO A 308 21.36 -13.90 -3.13
CA PRO A 308 19.91 -13.96 -3.38
C PRO A 308 19.31 -15.32 -3.00
N LYS A 309 18.14 -15.31 -2.34
CA LYS A 309 17.43 -16.52 -1.89
C LYS A 309 16.73 -17.31 -3.02
N SER A 310 16.86 -16.91 -4.30
CA SER A 310 16.26 -17.61 -5.46
C SER A 310 17.04 -17.39 -6.76
N PRO A 311 17.17 -18.40 -7.65
CA PRO A 311 17.86 -18.28 -8.93
C PRO A 311 17.11 -17.38 -9.93
N TRP A 312 17.87 -16.76 -10.83
CA TRP A 312 17.35 -15.96 -11.94
C TRP A 312 16.72 -16.86 -13.01
N PHE A 313 15.40 -16.77 -13.21
CA PHE A 313 14.73 -17.31 -14.39
C PHE A 313 14.07 -16.15 -15.16
N ILE A 314 14.55 -15.90 -16.38
CA ILE A 314 13.87 -15.07 -17.37
C ILE A 314 13.10 -16.04 -18.27
N PRO A 315 11.76 -16.13 -18.20
CA PRO A 315 11.02 -16.83 -19.22
C PRO A 315 11.12 -16.02 -20.51
N LEU A 316 11.84 -16.55 -21.49
CA LEU A 316 11.83 -16.02 -22.85
C LEU A 316 10.41 -16.10 -23.39
N LEU A 317 9.79 -14.95 -23.62
CA LEU A 317 8.51 -14.85 -24.32
C LEU A 317 8.76 -15.28 -25.78
N HIS A 318 8.48 -16.54 -26.13
CA HIS A 318 8.42 -16.92 -27.54
C HIS A 318 7.22 -16.22 -28.18
N LYS A 319 7.53 -15.24 -29.03
CA LYS A 319 6.59 -14.43 -29.80
C LYS A 319 5.73 -15.31 -30.70
N SER A 320 4.45 -14.95 -30.75
CA SER A 320 3.46 -15.37 -31.72
C SER A 320 3.94 -15.15 -33.17
N VAL A 321 3.72 -16.17 -33.99
CA VAL A 321 3.43 -16.18 -35.45
C VAL A 321 3.78 -14.91 -36.23
N VAL A 322 4.79 -15.01 -37.11
CA VAL A 322 4.83 -14.30 -38.39
C VAL A 322 5.17 -15.31 -39.48
N ILE A 323 4.36 -15.31 -40.53
CA ILE A 323 4.37 -16.22 -41.67
C ILE A 323 5.50 -15.85 -42.66
N SER A 324 6.20 -16.89 -43.11
CA SER A 324 6.97 -17.13 -44.35
C SER A 324 7.87 -16.04 -44.96
N HIS A 325 9.12 -16.43 -45.26
CA HIS A 325 9.54 -16.69 -46.65
C HIS A 325 10.64 -17.77 -46.67
N HIS A 326 10.44 -18.77 -47.52
CA HIS A 326 11.36 -19.87 -47.77
C HIS A 326 12.68 -19.39 -48.39
N SER A 327 13.80 -20.00 -47.96
CA SER A 327 14.99 -20.17 -48.80
C SER A 327 15.30 -21.66 -48.88
N THR A 328 15.12 -22.17 -50.10
CA THR A 328 15.56 -23.44 -50.68
C THR A 328 16.99 -23.82 -50.28
N ALA A 329 17.16 -24.97 -49.61
CA ALA A 329 18.39 -25.79 -49.68
C ALA A 329 18.23 -27.22 -49.14
N ASP A 330 17.38 -27.48 -48.13
CA ASP A 330 17.56 -28.71 -47.33
C ASP A 330 16.47 -29.81 -47.49
N TYR A 331 15.68 -29.81 -48.58
CA TYR A 331 14.59 -30.79 -48.77
C TYR A 331 14.83 -31.85 -49.87
N LEU A 332 16.10 -32.16 -50.17
CA LEU A 332 16.47 -33.19 -51.16
C LEU A 332 17.32 -34.35 -50.60
N GLN A 333 17.14 -34.72 -49.32
CA GLN A 333 17.92 -35.85 -48.76
C GLN A 333 17.15 -36.84 -47.88
N GLU A 334 15.81 -36.82 -47.86
CA GLU A 334 15.01 -37.77 -47.07
C GLU A 334 13.88 -38.47 -47.85
N LEU A 335 14.03 -38.65 -49.17
CA LEU A 335 13.09 -39.47 -49.97
C LEU A 335 13.77 -40.62 -50.74
N SER A 336 14.98 -41.04 -50.35
CA SER A 336 15.67 -42.18 -50.97
C SER A 336 15.96 -43.35 -50.04
N GLU A 337 15.55 -43.33 -48.77
CA GLU A 337 15.82 -44.44 -47.84
C GLU A 337 14.62 -44.73 -46.93
N GLU A 338 13.49 -45.11 -47.53
CA GLU A 338 12.56 -46.08 -46.94
C GLU A 338 11.92 -46.85 -48.10
N LYS A 339 12.23 -48.15 -48.15
CA LYS A 339 11.88 -49.10 -49.20
C LYS A 339 11.05 -50.21 -48.60
#